data_AF-G7EII0-F1
#
_entry.id   AF-G7EII0-F1
#
_cell.length_a   1.000
_cell.length_b   1.000
_cell.length_c   1.000
_cell.angle_alpha   90.00
_cell.angle_beta   90.00
_cell.angle_gamma   90.00
#
_symmetry.space_group_name_H-M   'P 1'
#
loop_
_entity.id
_entity.type
_entity.pdbx_description
1 polymer ?
#
loop_
_entity_poly.entity_id
_entity_poly.type
_entity_poly.pdbx_seq_one_letter_code
_entity_poly.pdbx_strand_id
1 'polypeptide(L)' 'MANILYPAPLKVGSKIAICSLSAGVKAKYHERLDIVINGLKHRGYKVVEGEFLRQSKPHGQLNAKAHAQQLMGFY' A
#
# COMPACT_ATOMS: atom_id res chain seq x y z
N MET A 1 19.04 -6.83 -23.78
CA MET A 1 17.66 -7.21 -23.40
C MET A 1 17.48 -6.92 -21.93
N ALA A 2 16.39 -6.28 -21.51
CA ALA A 2 16.12 -6.07 -20.08
C ALA A 2 15.82 -7.42 -19.42
N ASN A 3 16.58 -7.77 -18.37
CA ASN A 3 16.35 -8.98 -17.59
C ASN A 3 15.21 -8.71 -16.60
N ILE A 4 13.97 -8.92 -17.05
CA ILE A 4 12.77 -8.72 -16.22
C ILE A 4 12.56 -9.96 -15.36
N LEU A 5 12.56 -9.79 -14.03
CA LEU A 5 12.20 -10.84 -13.08
C LEU A 5 10.69 -10.80 -12.83
N TYR A 6 9.99 -11.88 -13.18
CA TYR A 6 8.58 -12.02 -12.81
C TYR A 6 8.45 -12.42 -11.33
N PRO A 7 7.61 -11.72 -10.55
CA PRO A 7 7.42 -12.08 -9.15
C PRO A 7 6.67 -13.41 -9.03
N ALA A 8 6.86 -14.08 -7.88
CA ALA A 8 6.07 -15.25 -7.55
C ALA A 8 4.57 -14.91 -7.47
N PRO A 9 3.68 -15.83 -7.88
CA PRO A 9 2.24 -15.61 -7.79
C PRO A 9 1.79 -15.47 -6.33
N LEU A 10 0.75 -14.66 -6.12
CA LEU A 10 0.09 -14.53 -4.82
C LEU A 10 -0.63 -15.83 -4.44
N LYS A 11 -0.60 -16.15 -3.14
CA LYS A 11 -1.27 -17.32 -2.56
C LYS A 11 -2.11 -16.86 -1.38
N VAL A 12 -3.07 -17.68 -0.97
CA VAL A 12 -3.74 -17.49 0.33
C VAL A 12 -2.67 -17.43 1.43
N GLY A 13 -2.78 -16.45 2.33
CA GLY A 13 -1.80 -16.16 3.36
C GLY A 13 -0.64 -15.23 2.93
N SER A 14 -0.51 -14.89 1.64
CA SER A 14 0.45 -13.89 1.17
C SER A 14 0.22 -12.55 1.88
N LYS A 15 1.32 -11.86 2.20
CA LYS A 15 1.28 -10.51 2.75
C LYS A 15 1.11 -9.50 1.62
N ILE A 16 0.17 -8.57 1.76
CA ILE A 16 -0.05 -7.46 0.83
C ILE A 16 0.12 -6.16 1.60
N ALA A 17 1.17 -5.41 1.30
CA ALA A 17 1.34 -4.06 1.80
C ALA A 17 0.59 -3.07 0.90
N ILE A 18 -0.22 -2.20 1.49
CA ILE A 18 -0.91 -1.12 0.78
C ILE A 18 -0.30 0.18 1.26
N CYS A 19 0.36 0.91 0.38
CA CYS A 19 0.95 2.21 0.68
C CYS A 19 0.65 3.21 -0.44
N SER A 20 0.67 4.49 -0.09
CA SER A 20 0.61 5.59 -1.05
C SER A 20 2.03 6.07 -1.33
N LEU A 21 2.51 5.95 -2.56
CA LEU A 21 3.76 6.59 -3.00
C LEU A 21 3.57 8.07 -3.37
N SER A 22 2.31 8.49 -3.47
CA SER A 22 1.88 9.87 -3.71
C SER A 22 1.02 10.35 -2.54
N ALA A 23 0.02 11.19 -2.79
CA ALA A 23 -0.89 11.65 -1.73
C ALA A 23 -1.67 10.47 -1.14
N GLY A 24 -1.83 10.47 0.20
CA GLY A 24 -2.69 9.52 0.87
C GLY A 24 -4.17 9.68 0.51
N VAL A 25 -4.96 8.67 0.84
CA VAL A 25 -6.40 8.64 0.58
C VAL A 25 -7.10 9.70 1.42
N LYS A 26 -7.93 10.54 0.78
CA LYS A 26 -8.74 11.56 1.47
C LYS A 26 -9.72 10.89 2.43
N ALA A 27 -9.96 11.52 3.59
CA ALA A 27 -10.83 10.99 4.66
C ALA A 27 -12.21 10.54 4.18
N LYS A 28 -12.84 11.31 3.28
CA LYS A 28 -14.15 10.96 2.68
C LYS A 28 -14.17 9.66 1.87
N TYR A 29 -13.02 9.05 1.60
CA TYR A 29 -12.89 7.78 0.90
C TYR A 29 -12.36 6.65 1.79
N HIS A 30 -12.17 6.89 3.09
CA HIS A 30 -11.64 5.88 4.02
C HIS A 30 -12.58 4.69 4.17
N GLU A 31 -13.90 4.90 4.22
CA GLU A 31 -14.86 3.79 4.24
C GLU A 31 -14.71 2.88 3.02
N ARG A 32 -14.47 3.47 1.84
CA ARG A 32 -14.24 2.70 0.61
C ARG A 32 -12.90 1.98 0.63
N LEU A 33 -11.86 2.58 1.24
CA LEU A 33 -10.59 1.90 1.49
C LEU A 33 -10.78 0.69 2.42
N ASP A 34 -11.58 0.84 3.48
CA ASP A 34 -11.88 -0.24 4.43
C ASP A 34 -12.59 -1.40 3.76
N ILE A 35 -13.56 -1.13 2.87
CA ILE A 35 -14.23 -2.16 2.08
C ILE A 35 -13.21 -2.98 1.26
N VAL A 36 -12.26 -2.31 0.61
CA VAL A 36 -11.23 -3.00 -0.20
C VAL A 36 -10.28 -3.81 0.68
N ILE A 37 -9.82 -3.24 1.80
CA ILE A 37 -8.93 -3.91 2.75
C ILE A 37 -9.62 -5.16 3.31
N ASN A 38 -10.89 -5.04 3.71
CA ASN A 38 -11.66 -6.15 4.24
C ASN A 38 -11.91 -7.22 3.17
N GLY A 39 -12.16 -6.82 1.91
CA GLY A 39 -12.26 -7.75 0.80
C GLY A 39 -10.97 -8.55 0.56
N LEU A 40 -9.80 -7.91 0.67
CA LEU A 40 -8.51 -8.58 0.57
C LEU A 40 -8.26 -9.53 1.74
N LYS A 41 -8.57 -9.10 2.98
CA LYS A 41 -8.48 -9.97 4.17
C LYS A 41 -9.41 -11.17 4.06
N HIS A 42 -10.64 -10.98 3.58
CA HIS A 42 -11.62 -12.05 3.39
C HIS A 42 -11.19 -13.08 2.35
N ARG A 43 -10.43 -12.67 1.32
CA ARG A 43 -9.76 -13.58 0.36
C ARG A 43 -8.57 -14.34 0.97
N GLY A 44 -8.27 -14.11 2.24
CA GLY A 44 -7.23 -14.80 3.01
C GLY A 44 -5.85 -14.18 2.93
N TYR A 45 -5.73 -12.91 2.48
CA TYR A 45 -4.45 -12.19 2.47
C TYR A 45 -4.16 -11.51 3.80
N LYS A 46 -2.87 -11.41 4.15
CA LYS A 46 -2.39 -10.65 5.31
C LYS A 46 -2.14 -9.20 4.87
N VAL A 47 -3.12 -8.32 5.08
CA VAL A 47 -3.02 -6.92 4.64
C VAL A 47 -2.29 -6.08 5.68
N VAL A 48 -1.29 -5.31 5.25
CA VAL A 48 -0.57 -4.32 6.06
C VAL A 48 -0.78 -2.94 5.44
N GLU A 49 -1.20 -1.97 6.26
CA GLU A 49 -1.38 -0.59 5.82
C GLU A 49 -0.10 0.21 6.07
N GLY A 50 0.33 0.96 5.06
CA GLY A 50 1.41 1.93 5.19
C GLY A 50 0.96 3.17 5.97
N GLU A 51 1.87 3.72 6.75
CA GLU A 51 1.67 4.89 7.61
C GLU A 51 1.03 6.09 6.89
N PHE A 52 1.41 6.33 5.63
CA PHE A 52 0.95 7.49 4.87
C PHE A 52 -0.38 7.24 4.14
N LEU A 53 -0.86 6.00 4.08
CA LEU A 53 -2.01 5.61 3.26
C LEU A 53 -3.26 6.43 3.59
N ARG A 54 -3.52 6.71 4.87
CA ARG A 54 -4.68 7.46 5.34
C ARG A 54 -4.40 8.95 5.54
N GLN A 55 -3.16 9.39 5.33
CA GLN A 55 -2.73 10.78 5.52
C GLN A 55 -2.77 11.52 4.18
N SER A 56 -3.88 12.21 3.90
CA SER A 56 -4.01 13.05 2.71
C SER A 56 -3.29 14.40 2.91
N LYS A 57 -1.96 14.41 2.79
CA LYS A 57 -1.17 15.65 2.74
C LYS A 57 -1.04 16.19 1.30
N PRO A 58 -0.99 17.52 1.09
CA PRO A 58 -0.68 18.11 -0.21
C PRO A 58 0.68 17.63 -0.74
N HIS A 59 0.84 17.55 -2.07
CA HIS A 59 2.05 17.00 -2.70
C HIS A 59 3.35 17.67 -2.23
N GLY A 60 3.35 18.99 -2.02
CA GLY A 60 4.52 19.73 -1.51
C GLY A 60 4.90 19.44 -0.05
N GLN A 61 4.08 18.68 0.68
CA GLN A 61 4.34 18.23 2.05
C GLN A 61 4.67 16.73 2.12
N LEU A 62 4.73 16.05 0.98
CA LEU A 62 5.13 14.65 0.90
C LEU A 62 6.65 14.55 0.88
N ASN A 63 7.20 13.76 1.81
CA ASN A 63 8.64 13.51 1.86
C ASN A 63 8.96 12.25 1.05
N ALA A 64 9.47 12.42 -0.17
CA ALA A 64 9.83 11.31 -1.05
C ALA A 64 10.76 10.28 -0.36
N LYS A 65 11.69 10.74 0.49
CA LYS A 65 12.59 9.85 1.26
C LYS A 65 11.81 8.99 2.26
N ALA A 66 10.82 9.56 2.96
CA ALA A 66 10.00 8.82 3.91
C ALA A 66 9.11 7.78 3.21
N HIS A 67 8.53 8.12 2.06
CA HIS A 67 7.76 7.17 1.25
C HIS A 67 8.63 6.02 0.73
N ALA A 68 9.84 6.34 0.27
CA ALA A 68 10.80 5.32 -0.16
C ALA A 68 11.21 4.41 1.02
N GLN A 69 11.48 4.97 2.20
CA GLN A 69 11.80 4.19 3.40
C GLN A 69 10.67 3.23 3.78
N GLN A 70 9.42 3.69 3.73
CA GLN A 70 8.27 2.82 3.97
C GLN A 70 8.17 1.69 2.93
N LEU A 71 8.33 2.01 1.64
CA LEU A 71 8.30 1.01 0.57
C LEU A 71 9.37 -0.07 0.78
N MET A 72 10.60 0.37 1.09
CA MET A 72 11.72 -0.54 1.35
C MET A 72 11.53 -1.36 2.63
N GLY A 73 10.78 -0.86 3.62
CA GLY A 73 10.45 -1.60 4.84
C GLY A 73 9.44 -2.74 4.65
N PHE A 74 8.80 -2.86 3.48
CA PHE A 74 7.91 -3.98 3.16
C PHE A 74 8.61 -5.15 2.48
N TYR A 75 9.81 -4.93 1.94
CA TYR A 75 10.64 -5.95 1.31
C TYR A 75 11.31 -6.87 2.32
#